data_AF-A0AAX3I739-F1
#
_entry.id   AF-A0AAX3I739-F1
#
_cell.length_a   1.000
_cell.length_b   1.000
_cell.length_c   1.000
_cell.angle_alpha   90.00
_cell.angle_beta   90.00
_cell.angle_gamma   90.00
#
_symmetry.space_group_name_H-M   'P 1'
#
loop_
_entity.id
_entity.type
_entity.pdbx_description
1 polymer ?
#
loop_
_entity_poly.entity_id
_entity_poly.type
_entity_poly.pdbx_seq_one_letter_code
_entity_poly.pdbx_strand_id
1 'polypeptide(L)' 'MNIPLPPEPEDPNIDEPPLPPTEPKPVPEQEPPENEPPPVQEPPTTMPPVIA' A
#
# COMPACT_ATOMS: atom_id res chain seq x y z
N MET A 1 50.03 -22.30 3.86
CA MET A 1 49.39 -22.24 5.19
C MET A 1 48.02 -21.60 4.99
N ASN A 2 46.93 -22.36 5.17
CA ASN A 2 45.60 -21.77 5.26
C ASN A 2 45.37 -21.38 6.72
N ILE A 3 45.41 -20.08 6.99
CA ILE A 3 44.94 -19.53 8.25
C ILE A 3 43.41 -19.73 8.31
N PRO A 4 42.87 -20.37 9.36
CA PRO A 4 41.43 -20.50 9.52
C PRO A 4 40.80 -19.10 9.66
N LEU A 5 39.65 -18.91 9.03
CA LEU A 5 38.87 -17.70 9.18
C LEU A 5 38.31 -17.61 10.61
N PRO A 6 38.16 -16.39 11.15
CA PRO A 6 37.46 -16.22 12.41
C PRO A 6 36.01 -16.71 12.31
N PRO A 7 35.40 -17.15 13.41
CA PRO A 7 33.98 -17.47 13.43
C PRO A 7 33.14 -16.23 13.10
N GLU A 8 32.00 -16.44 12.45
CA GLU A 8 31.04 -15.37 12.21
C GLU A 8 30.41 -14.91 13.55
N PRO A 9 30.13 -13.61 13.70
CA PRO A 9 29.39 -13.13 14.85
C PRO A 9 27.98 -13.75 14.87
N GLU A 10 27.48 -14.05 16.07
CA GLU A 10 26.12 -14.55 16.26
C GLU A 10 25.11 -13.50 15.80
N ASP A 11 24.05 -13.94 15.09
CA ASP A 11 22.99 -13.04 14.64
C ASP A 11 22.12 -12.64 15.85
N PRO A 12 21.99 -11.34 16.17
CA PRO A 12 21.22 -10.90 17.33
C PRO A 12 19.71 -11.19 17.21
N ASN A 13 19.20 -11.52 16.02
CA ASN A 13 17.78 -11.79 15.78
C ASN A 13 17.43 -13.29 15.85
N ILE A 14 18.36 -14.16 16.26
CA ILE A 14 18.12 -15.62 16.36
C ILE A 14 17.08 -15.95 17.43
N ASP A 15 17.18 -15.33 18.60
CA ASP A 15 16.28 -15.59 19.73
C ASP A 15 15.09 -14.61 19.75
N GLU A 16 15.28 -13.37 19.29
CA GLU A 16 14.26 -12.33 19.26
C GLU A 16 14.12 -11.77 17.83
N PRO A 17 13.35 -12.44 16.95
CA PRO A 17 13.13 -11.93 15.62
C PRO A 17 12.37 -10.60 15.71
N PRO A 18 12.67 -9.63 14.82
CA PRO A 18 11.98 -8.35 14.83
C PRO A 18 10.48 -8.57 14.64
N LEU A 19 9.68 -7.97 15.52
CA LEU A 19 8.24 -7.99 15.38
C LEU A 19 7.83 -7.30 14.07
N PRO A 20 6.75 -7.78 13.41
CA PRO A 20 6.19 -7.02 12.30
C PRO A 20 5.75 -5.64 12.81
N PRO A 21 5.84 -4.59 11.98
CA PRO A 21 5.35 -3.27 12.36
C PRO A 21 3.88 -3.38 12.76
N THR A 22 3.55 -2.82 13.93
CA THR A 22 2.18 -2.82 14.48
C THR A 22 1.22 -1.96 13.66
N GLU A 23 1.76 -0.99 12.91
CA GLU A 23 0.98 -0.06 12.11
C GLU A 23 1.50 -0.04 10.66
N PRO A 24 0.59 0.12 9.68
CA PRO A 24 0.99 0.40 8.31
C PRO A 24 1.85 1.66 8.26
N LYS A 25 2.80 1.69 7.34
CA LYS A 25 3.52 2.93 7.04
C LYS A 25 2.51 4.02 6.65
N PRO A 26 2.75 5.29 7.03
CA PRO A 26 1.92 6.40 6.56
C PRO A 26 1.81 6.37 5.03
N VAL A 27 0.61 6.57 4.51
CA VAL A 27 0.42 6.73 3.07
C VAL A 27 1.16 8.01 2.65
N PRO A 28 2.03 7.96 1.63
CA PRO A 28 2.68 9.18 1.13
C PRO A 28 1.63 10.22 0.75
N GLU A 29 1.90 11.49 1.08
CA GLU A 29 1.07 12.59 0.59
C GLU A 29 1.18 12.62 -0.93
N GLN A 30 0.05 12.41 -1.60
CA GLN A 30 -0.05 12.59 -3.05
C GLN A 30 -0.60 13.98 -3.30
N GLU A 31 0.02 14.73 -4.20
CA GLU A 31 -0.58 15.96 -4.68
C GLU A 31 -1.94 15.64 -5.31
N PRO A 32 -2.95 16.51 -5.11
CA PRO A 32 -4.21 16.36 -5.81
C PRO A 32 -3.94 16.40 -7.33
N PRO A 33 -4.76 15.70 -8.14
CA PRO A 33 -4.64 15.78 -9.58
C PRO A 33 -4.73 17.25 -10.03
N GLU A 34 -3.84 17.66 -10.94
CA GLU A 34 -3.78 19.05 -11.44
C GLU A 34 -5.06 19.49 -12.18
N ASN A 35 -5.84 18.52 -12.67
CA ASN A 35 -7.06 18.77 -13.43
C ASN A 35 -8.30 18.57 -12.57
N GLU A 36 -9.29 19.45 -12.76
CA GLU A 36 -10.62 19.25 -12.20
C GLU A 36 -11.24 17.94 -12.72
N PRO A 37 -11.94 17.19 -11.86
CA PRO A 37 -12.67 16.00 -12.30
C PRO A 37 -13.73 16.38 -13.33
N PRO A 38 -14.06 15.48 -14.27
CA PRO A 38 -15.13 15.73 -15.22
C PRO A 38 -16.45 15.95 -14.46
N PRO A 39 -17.39 16.74 -15.03
CA PRO A 39 -18.70 16.94 -14.43
C PRO A 39 -19.39 15.58 -14.24
N VAL A 40 -19.99 15.40 -13.07
CA VAL A 40 -20.82 14.23 -12.78
C VAL A 40 -22.02 14.27 -13.74
N GLN A 41 -22.11 13.28 -14.64
CA GLN A 41 -23.31 13.11 -15.46
C GLN A 41 -24.38 12.41 -14.63
N GLU A 42 -25.58 13.00 -14.58
CA GLU A 42 -26.72 12.30 -14.03
C GLU A 42 -27.07 11.09 -14.91
N PRO A 43 -27.47 9.97 -14.30
CA PRO A 43 -27.96 8.84 -15.07
C PRO A 43 -29.19 9.27 -15.89
N PRO A 44 -29.41 8.67 -17.07
CA PRO A 44 -30.59 8.99 -17.87
C PRO A 44 -31.84 8.69 -17.04
N THR A 45 -32.72 9.69 -16.90
CA THR A 45 -34.06 9.47 -16.35
C THR A 45 -34.86 8.70 -17.39
N THR A 46 -34.85 7.37 -17.28
CA THR A 46 -35.74 6.53 -18.09
C THR A 46 -37.13 6.61 -17.46
N MET A 47 -38.07 7.30 -18.12
CA MET A 47 -39.48 7.13 -17.79
C MET A 47 -39.86 5.72 -18.23
N PRO A 48 -40.45 4.89 -17.34
CA PRO A 48 -40.96 3.60 -17.75
C PRO A 48 -42.02 3.80 -18.85
N PRO A 49 -42.10 2.89 -19.84
CA PRO A 49 -43.09 3.01 -20.91
C PRO A 49 -44.49 2.99 -20.32
N VAL A 50 -45.31 3.98 -20.67
CA VAL A 50 -46.75 3.97 -20.36
C VAL A 50 -47.42 3.03 -21.35
N ILE A 51 -47.85 1.87 -20.87
CA ILE A 51 -48.68 0.95 -21.64
C ILE A 51 -50.08 1.56 -21.70
N ALA A 52 -50.57 1.84 -22.91
CA ALA A 52 -51.91 2.37 -23.18
C ALA A 52 -52.94 1.26 -23.42
#